data_AF-A0A7X4K8M7-F1
#
_entry.id   AF-A0A7X4K8M7-F1
#
_cell.length_a   1.000
_cell.length_b   1.000
_cell.length_c   1.000
_cell.angle_alpha   90.00
_cell.angle_beta   90.00
_cell.angle_gamma   90.00
#
_symmetry.space_group_name_H-M   'P 1'
#
loop_
_entity.id
_entity.type
_entity.pdbx_description
1 polymer ?
#
loop_
_entity_poly.entity_id
_entity_poly.type
_entity_poly.pdbx_seq_one_letter_code
_entity_poly.pdbx_strand_id
1 'polypeptide(L)'
;MLPPDRAGDAARDCSGGNILAQSSTRGTGFSSTSQAATGRAYPNGNPALGYNPPGVRNTDSAVPLHRSKPVTHDYACEGPAPGSLSFRWTYGSNVAAKNRDPRVQVVQYNEDTFVLRQNVCVHWEAPFTYLLFGNEGALLIDTGATANAAHYPLRETVDAIIARWSRARGRSKVPLTVALTSGEDVAQNQGLVQFADRPGTTIVPKPLAAMQRAYGLTNWPAGTGRLDLGGRVIEVIPTPGTHRDGVTFYDPYCDFLFTGDLLFPGKINIGNDGDFVASLERLQTFASAHPVKWLLGGHVEMMFVPGKYYPRFATYKPYERVLEMTPDLIGDALRHAREVRGKDMMLIRPDFVLFNGVSPDQRTPVWPEGVPNINPPRPF
;
A
#
# COMPACT_ATOMS: atom_id res chain seq x y z
N MET A 1 -39.93 -43.25 -47.26
CA MET A 1 -41.21 -42.81 -46.69
C MET A 1 -41.33 -41.30 -46.87
N LEU A 2 -42.46 -40.87 -47.41
CA LEU A 2 -43.00 -39.52 -47.56
C LEU A 2 -44.40 -39.56 -46.89
N PRO A 3 -45.12 -38.44 -46.61
CA PRO A 3 -44.74 -37.02 -46.63
C PRO A 3 -45.25 -36.25 -45.34
N PRO A 4 -45.99 -35.10 -45.35
CA PRO A 4 -45.44 -33.80 -44.89
C PRO A 4 -46.43 -32.88 -44.10
N ASP A 5 -46.08 -31.58 -43.97
CA ASP A 5 -46.91 -30.34 -44.18
C ASP A 5 -46.31 -29.14 -43.40
N ARG A 6 -46.41 -27.83 -43.71
CA ARG A 6 -46.68 -26.94 -44.89
C ARG A 6 -45.91 -25.62 -44.61
N ALA A 7 -45.40 -24.79 -45.54
CA ALA A 7 -45.87 -24.19 -46.80
C ALA A 7 -46.75 -22.91 -46.63
N GLY A 8 -46.32 -21.79 -47.24
CA GLY A 8 -46.89 -20.42 -47.17
C GLY A 8 -45.78 -19.37 -46.87
N ASP A 9 -45.05 -18.74 -47.81
CA ASP A 9 -45.44 -17.86 -48.95
C ASP A 9 -46.19 -16.57 -48.51
N ALA A 10 -45.93 -15.35 -48.98
CA ALA A 10 -44.99 -14.86 -50.02
C ALA A 10 -44.54 -13.39 -49.76
N ALA A 11 -43.77 -12.79 -50.68
CA ALA A 11 -43.07 -11.49 -50.53
C ALA A 11 -43.72 -10.29 -51.28
N ARG A 12 -43.01 -9.13 -51.32
CA ARG A 12 -43.17 -7.93 -52.19
C ARG A 12 -44.26 -6.89 -51.80
N ASP A 13 -44.14 -5.57 -52.04
CA ASP A 13 -43.00 -4.68 -52.45
C ASP A 13 -43.35 -3.18 -52.18
N CYS A 14 -42.45 -2.25 -52.53
CA CYS A 14 -42.69 -0.86 -52.96
C CYS A 14 -43.20 0.23 -51.96
N SER A 15 -42.22 0.96 -51.42
CA SER A 15 -42.01 2.43 -51.60
C SER A 15 -43.17 3.43 -51.82
N GLY A 16 -43.18 4.51 -51.03
CA GLY A 16 -43.60 5.86 -51.48
C GLY A 16 -44.40 6.69 -50.46
N GLY A 17 -44.24 8.03 -50.47
CA GLY A 17 -45.25 8.96 -49.89
C GLY A 17 -44.78 9.86 -48.73
N ASN A 18 -44.06 10.92 -49.08
CA ASN A 18 -43.61 12.04 -48.22
C ASN A 18 -44.76 12.94 -47.69
N ILE A 19 -44.45 13.83 -46.71
CA ILE A 19 -45.09 15.14 -46.35
C ILE A 19 -45.90 15.26 -45.02
N LEU A 20 -45.28 16.01 -44.09
CA LEU A 20 -45.77 17.03 -43.12
C LEU A 20 -47.24 17.08 -42.65
N ALA A 21 -47.42 17.13 -41.33
CA ALA A 21 -48.19 18.18 -40.65
C ALA A 21 -47.68 18.42 -39.21
N GLN A 22 -47.60 19.69 -38.79
CA GLN A 22 -47.29 20.08 -37.41
C GLN A 22 -48.59 20.17 -36.58
N SER A 23 -48.52 19.87 -35.28
CA SER A 23 -49.39 20.56 -34.31
C SER A 23 -48.66 20.80 -32.99
N SER A 24 -48.75 22.03 -32.51
CA SER A 24 -48.13 22.49 -31.28
C SER A 24 -49.15 22.58 -30.14
N THR A 25 -48.85 22.01 -28.99
CA THR A 25 -49.52 22.37 -27.72
C THR A 25 -48.48 22.69 -26.66
N ARG A 26 -48.47 23.95 -26.20
CA ARG A 26 -47.66 24.42 -25.08
C ARG A 26 -48.11 23.75 -23.79
N GLY A 27 -47.18 23.20 -23.02
CA GLY A 27 -47.35 22.83 -21.62
C GLY A 27 -46.29 23.54 -20.78
N THR A 28 -46.62 24.71 -20.23
CA THR A 28 -45.73 25.44 -19.31
C THR A 28 -45.73 24.80 -17.94
N GLY A 29 -44.60 24.21 -17.55
CA GLY A 29 -44.38 23.61 -16.23
C GLY A 29 -43.00 23.95 -15.68
N PHE A 30 -42.79 25.22 -15.31
CA PHE A 30 -41.60 25.60 -14.53
C PHE A 30 -41.70 25.02 -13.12
N SER A 31 -41.08 23.86 -12.90
CA SER A 31 -40.66 23.45 -11.56
C SER A 31 -39.16 23.70 -11.42
N SER A 32 -38.82 24.83 -10.84
CA SER A 32 -37.46 25.13 -10.42
C SER A 32 -37.11 24.30 -9.18
N THR A 33 -36.51 23.13 -9.37
CA THR A 33 -35.75 22.46 -8.31
C THR A 33 -34.26 22.69 -8.55
N SER A 34 -33.76 23.77 -7.96
CA SER A 34 -32.33 23.98 -7.79
C SER A 34 -31.79 22.97 -6.78
N GLN A 35 -31.23 21.87 -7.25
CA GLN A 35 -30.10 21.27 -6.57
C GLN A 35 -28.85 21.56 -7.39
N ALA A 36 -28.09 22.54 -6.92
CA ALA A 36 -26.70 22.69 -7.26
C ALA A 36 -25.94 21.51 -6.65
N ALA A 37 -26.02 20.34 -7.28
CA ALA A 37 -25.02 19.32 -7.08
C ALA A 37 -23.71 19.90 -7.63
N THR A 38 -22.78 20.23 -6.73
CA THR A 38 -21.36 20.43 -7.05
C THR A 38 -20.75 19.06 -7.42
N GLY A 39 -21.32 18.42 -8.44
CA GLY A 39 -20.98 17.09 -8.88
C GLY A 39 -19.60 17.12 -9.49
N ARG A 40 -18.66 16.40 -8.85
CA ARG A 40 -17.31 16.21 -9.36
C ARG A 40 -17.40 15.72 -10.81
N ALA A 41 -16.76 16.44 -11.73
CA ALA A 41 -16.78 16.08 -13.13
C ALA A 41 -15.87 14.87 -13.34
N TYR A 42 -16.45 13.68 -13.49
CA TYR A 42 -15.71 12.45 -13.73
C TYR A 42 -15.16 12.42 -15.17
N PRO A 43 -13.84 12.57 -15.40
CA PRO A 43 -13.27 12.58 -16.75
C PRO A 43 -13.36 11.22 -17.44
N ASN A 44 -13.55 10.14 -16.67
CA ASN A 44 -13.81 8.78 -17.13
C ASN A 44 -15.29 8.52 -17.54
N GLY A 45 -16.14 9.55 -17.53
CA GLY A 45 -17.58 9.45 -17.80
C GLY A 45 -18.39 9.13 -16.54
N ASN A 46 -19.72 9.10 -16.65
CA ASN A 46 -20.61 9.02 -15.49
C ASN A 46 -20.50 7.66 -14.74
N PRO A 47 -19.97 7.62 -13.51
CA PRO A 47 -19.82 6.38 -12.73
C PRO A 47 -21.15 5.77 -12.27
N ALA A 48 -22.26 6.52 -12.34
CA ALA A 48 -23.59 6.02 -12.02
C ALA A 48 -24.16 5.04 -13.07
N LEU A 49 -23.52 4.91 -14.23
CA LEU A 49 -23.95 4.00 -15.30
C LEU A 49 -23.53 2.55 -14.99
N GLY A 50 -24.49 1.62 -15.02
CA GLY A 50 -24.33 0.25 -14.50
C GLY A 50 -23.32 -0.65 -15.23
N TYR A 51 -22.70 -0.18 -16.31
CA TYR A 51 -21.58 -0.87 -16.97
C TYR A 51 -20.20 -0.49 -16.39
N ASN A 52 -20.12 0.59 -15.62
CA ASN A 52 -18.88 1.01 -14.96
C ASN A 52 -18.71 0.22 -13.64
N PRO A 53 -17.64 -0.58 -13.48
CA PRO A 53 -17.41 -1.30 -12.23
C PRO A 53 -17.11 -0.32 -11.09
N PRO A 54 -17.36 -0.69 -9.81
CA PRO A 54 -17.25 0.22 -8.67
C PRO A 54 -15.91 0.98 -8.56
N GLY A 55 -14.80 0.36 -8.96
CA GLY A 55 -13.48 1.03 -8.93
C GLY A 55 -13.33 2.25 -9.84
N VAL A 56 -14.16 2.40 -10.89
CA VAL A 56 -14.10 3.57 -11.81
C VAL A 56 -14.58 4.86 -11.14
N ARG A 57 -15.27 4.78 -10.00
CA ARG A 57 -15.63 5.97 -9.19
C ARG A 57 -14.45 6.54 -8.41
N ASN A 58 -13.40 5.73 -8.24
CA ASN A 58 -12.32 5.95 -7.27
C ASN A 58 -10.99 6.33 -7.93
N THR A 59 -10.94 6.55 -9.25
CA THR A 59 -9.73 7.00 -9.96
C THR A 59 -10.06 7.75 -11.24
N ASP A 60 -9.14 8.61 -11.65
CA ASP A 60 -9.24 9.48 -12.82
C ASP A 60 -8.64 8.79 -14.07
N SER A 61 -8.50 9.49 -15.21
CA SER A 61 -7.97 8.85 -16.41
C SER A 61 -6.46 8.62 -16.31
N ALA A 62 -6.03 7.37 -16.24
CA ALA A 62 -4.61 7.04 -16.19
C ALA A 62 -3.85 7.33 -17.51
N VAL A 63 -4.55 7.58 -18.63
CA VAL A 63 -3.98 7.75 -19.97
C VAL A 63 -4.10 9.19 -20.51
N PRO A 64 -3.17 9.66 -21.35
CA PRO A 64 -3.22 11.04 -21.87
C PRO A 64 -4.41 11.26 -22.82
N LEU A 65 -5.29 12.20 -22.46
CA LEU A 65 -6.32 12.74 -23.36
C LEU A 65 -5.70 13.56 -24.52
N HIS A 66 -4.46 14.05 -24.36
CA HIS A 66 -3.74 14.82 -25.36
C HIS A 66 -2.28 14.33 -25.46
N ARG A 67 -1.86 13.88 -26.66
CA ARG A 67 -0.51 13.32 -26.90
C ARG A 67 0.66 14.27 -26.62
N SER A 68 0.42 15.58 -26.57
CA SER A 68 1.43 16.63 -26.40
C SER A 68 1.56 17.18 -24.99
N LYS A 69 0.78 16.67 -24.02
CA LYS A 69 0.81 17.12 -22.62
C LYS A 69 1.07 15.94 -21.67
N PRO A 70 1.79 16.15 -20.55
CA PRO A 70 1.85 15.17 -19.48
C PRO A 70 0.45 14.83 -18.97
N VAL A 71 0.26 13.60 -18.47
CA VAL A 71 -0.94 13.22 -17.75
C VAL A 71 -0.92 13.89 -16.38
N THR A 72 -1.95 14.67 -16.06
CA THR A 72 -2.23 15.13 -14.71
C THR A 72 -3.32 14.24 -14.12
N HIS A 73 -3.03 13.61 -12.99
CA HIS A 73 -3.97 12.80 -12.23
C HIS A 73 -4.52 13.64 -11.06
N ASP A 74 -5.84 13.70 -10.90
CA ASP A 74 -6.46 14.14 -9.65
C ASP A 74 -6.44 12.97 -8.65
N TYR A 75 -5.70 13.12 -7.56
CA TYR A 75 -5.52 12.09 -6.53
C TYR A 75 -6.60 12.11 -5.44
N ALA A 76 -7.59 13.00 -5.52
CA ALA A 76 -8.80 12.84 -4.71
C ALA A 76 -9.62 11.64 -5.23
N CYS A 77 -10.20 10.84 -4.35
CA CYS A 77 -11.00 9.67 -4.73
C CYS A 77 -12.18 9.46 -3.74
N GLU A 78 -13.31 8.96 -4.23
CA GLU A 78 -14.44 8.58 -3.36
C GLU A 78 -14.15 7.21 -2.72
N GLY A 79 -13.36 7.22 -1.65
CA GLY A 79 -12.78 6.01 -1.05
C GLY A 79 -11.54 5.53 -1.79
N PRO A 80 -11.00 4.34 -1.46
CA PRO A 80 -9.65 3.96 -1.85
C PRO A 80 -9.57 3.68 -3.35
N ALA A 81 -8.51 4.18 -3.99
CA ALA A 81 -8.21 3.89 -5.39
C ALA A 81 -8.16 2.38 -5.65
N PRO A 82 -8.71 1.93 -6.79
CA PRO A 82 -8.77 0.51 -7.10
C PRO A 82 -7.38 -0.03 -7.35
N GLY A 83 -7.19 -1.31 -7.04
CA GLY A 83 -5.93 -2.01 -7.22
C GLY A 83 -5.97 -3.39 -6.58
N SER A 84 -4.91 -4.17 -6.80
CA SER A 84 -4.85 -5.57 -6.36
C SER A 84 -3.46 -5.96 -5.90
N LEU A 85 -3.40 -6.70 -4.78
CA LEU A 85 -2.24 -7.48 -4.35
C LEU A 85 -2.51 -9.00 -4.47
N SER A 86 -3.32 -9.41 -5.46
CA SER A 86 -3.77 -10.80 -5.65
C SER A 86 -2.71 -11.69 -6.31
N PHE A 87 -1.60 -11.93 -5.61
CA PHE A 87 -0.50 -12.79 -6.03
C PHE A 87 0.21 -13.40 -4.81
N ARG A 88 1.15 -14.31 -5.05
CA ARG A 88 1.97 -14.91 -3.98
C ARG A 88 3.33 -14.23 -3.90
N TRP A 89 3.69 -13.74 -2.72
CA TRP A 89 5.02 -13.22 -2.45
C TRP A 89 6.10 -14.32 -2.57
N THR A 90 7.30 -13.96 -3.01
CA THR A 90 8.45 -14.87 -3.11
C THR A 90 8.85 -15.35 -1.73
N TYR A 91 8.81 -16.66 -1.52
CA TYR A 91 8.98 -17.28 -0.20
C TYR A 91 10.34 -17.98 -0.02
N GLY A 92 11.29 -17.74 -0.93
CA GLY A 92 12.64 -18.29 -0.84
C GLY A 92 12.72 -19.80 -1.06
N SER A 93 13.73 -20.44 -0.47
CA SER A 93 14.04 -21.86 -0.72
C SER A 93 14.94 -22.45 0.37
N ASN A 94 14.74 -23.74 0.69
CA ASN A 94 15.53 -24.50 1.68
C ASN A 94 17.05 -24.42 1.47
N VAL A 95 17.48 -24.25 0.22
CA VAL A 95 18.89 -23.99 -0.12
C VAL A 95 18.94 -22.65 -0.82
N ALA A 96 19.22 -21.58 -0.07
CA ALA A 96 19.27 -20.20 -0.58
C ALA A 96 20.15 -20.04 -1.83
N ALA A 97 21.30 -20.73 -1.87
CA ALA A 97 22.21 -20.74 -3.03
C ALA A 97 21.62 -21.39 -4.31
N LYS A 98 20.51 -22.11 -4.21
CA LYS A 98 19.77 -22.71 -5.33
C LYS A 98 18.48 -21.97 -5.68
N ASN A 99 18.12 -20.91 -4.94
CA ASN A 99 16.95 -20.10 -5.24
C ASN A 99 17.10 -19.42 -6.61
N ARG A 100 16.01 -19.40 -7.38
CA ARG A 100 15.94 -18.79 -8.73
C ARG A 100 14.88 -17.69 -8.83
N ASP A 101 14.29 -17.29 -7.71
CA ASP A 101 13.34 -16.19 -7.69
C ASP A 101 14.07 -14.86 -8.01
N PRO A 102 13.36 -13.84 -8.53
CA PRO A 102 13.92 -12.50 -8.69
C PRO A 102 14.54 -11.98 -7.39
N ARG A 103 15.60 -11.17 -7.50
CA ARG A 103 16.21 -10.51 -6.32
C ARG A 103 15.29 -9.47 -5.68
N VAL A 104 14.46 -8.85 -6.51
CA VAL A 104 13.36 -7.96 -6.12
C VAL A 104 12.10 -8.48 -6.80
N GLN A 105 11.07 -8.84 -6.04
CA GLN A 105 9.73 -9.02 -6.61
C GLN A 105 9.05 -7.66 -6.65
N VAL A 106 8.44 -7.30 -7.78
CA VAL A 106 7.70 -6.04 -7.94
C VAL A 106 6.25 -6.39 -8.24
N VAL A 107 5.31 -5.81 -7.51
CA VAL A 107 3.91 -5.77 -7.95
C VAL A 107 3.39 -4.35 -7.98
N GLN A 108 2.75 -4.05 -9.10
CA GLN A 108 2.00 -2.84 -9.33
C GLN A 108 0.59 -3.03 -8.74
N TYR A 109 0.28 -2.35 -7.64
CA TYR A 109 -1.06 -2.36 -7.06
C TYR A 109 -2.06 -1.63 -7.98
N ASN A 110 -1.66 -0.45 -8.47
CA ASN A 110 -2.39 0.36 -9.45
C ASN A 110 -1.43 1.22 -10.29
N GLU A 111 -1.95 2.13 -11.10
CA GLU A 111 -1.17 2.98 -12.03
C GLU A 111 -0.01 3.75 -11.37
N ASP A 112 -0.13 4.11 -10.09
CA ASP A 112 0.80 5.01 -9.37
C ASP A 112 1.34 4.40 -8.06
N THR A 113 1.11 3.12 -7.80
CA THR A 113 1.47 2.49 -6.52
C THR A 113 2.08 1.11 -6.74
N PHE A 114 3.30 0.93 -6.26
CA PHE A 114 4.06 -0.30 -6.40
C PHE A 114 4.54 -0.78 -5.03
N VAL A 115 4.43 -2.07 -4.79
CA VAL A 115 4.98 -2.76 -3.62
C VAL A 115 6.09 -3.68 -4.10
N LEU A 116 7.29 -3.50 -3.55
CA LEU A 116 8.48 -4.28 -3.87
C LEU A 116 8.85 -5.14 -2.67
N ARG A 117 9.30 -6.37 -2.91
CA ARG A 117 9.79 -7.28 -1.86
C ARG A 117 11.22 -7.72 -2.14
N GLN A 118 12.08 -7.62 -1.15
CA GLN A 118 13.41 -8.22 -1.17
C GLN A 118 13.32 -9.75 -1.04
N ASN A 119 14.07 -10.49 -1.86
CA ASN A 119 14.07 -11.95 -1.84
C ASN A 119 14.55 -12.52 -0.48
N VAL A 120 13.79 -13.46 0.09
CA VAL A 120 14.04 -14.14 1.38
C VAL A 120 15.41 -14.83 1.45
N CYS A 121 15.92 -15.32 0.32
CA CYS A 121 17.25 -15.93 0.22
C CYS A 121 18.40 -14.91 0.10
N VAL A 122 18.09 -13.61 0.00
CA VAL A 122 19.05 -12.51 0.11
C VAL A 122 19.07 -11.94 1.52
N HIS A 123 17.89 -11.64 2.08
CA HIS A 123 17.73 -11.31 3.49
C HIS A 123 16.52 -12.02 4.07
N TRP A 124 16.68 -12.65 5.23
CA TRP A 124 15.70 -13.56 5.82
C TRP A 124 14.41 -12.85 6.28
N GLU A 125 14.47 -11.56 6.63
CA GLU A 125 13.28 -10.73 6.89
C GLU A 125 12.47 -10.49 5.60
N ALA A 126 13.14 -10.45 4.44
CA ALA A 126 12.53 -10.21 3.13
C ALA A 126 11.69 -8.93 3.08
N PRO A 127 12.27 -7.77 3.45
CA PRO A 127 11.55 -6.52 3.66
C PRO A 127 10.82 -6.01 2.41
N PHE A 128 9.76 -5.26 2.67
CA PHE A 128 8.98 -4.54 1.68
C PHE A 128 9.47 -3.10 1.54
N THR A 129 9.41 -2.57 0.32
CA THR A 129 9.61 -1.16 0.03
C THR A 129 8.50 -0.67 -0.90
N TYR A 130 8.06 0.57 -0.71
CA TYR A 130 6.86 1.09 -1.36
C TYR A 130 7.21 2.26 -2.27
N LEU A 131 6.89 2.16 -3.56
CA LEU A 131 7.15 3.21 -4.54
C LEU A 131 5.82 3.83 -5.00
N LEU A 132 5.62 5.08 -4.59
CA LEU A 132 4.42 5.88 -4.86
C LEU A 132 4.75 6.98 -5.88
N PHE A 133 3.83 7.24 -6.80
CA PHE A 133 3.94 8.35 -7.75
C PHE A 133 2.87 9.41 -7.49
N GLY A 134 3.25 10.69 -7.70
CA GLY A 134 2.35 11.82 -7.86
C GLY A 134 2.61 12.52 -9.20
N ASN A 135 2.05 13.72 -9.43
CA ASN A 135 2.30 14.43 -10.69
C ASN A 135 3.73 14.98 -10.82
N GLU A 136 4.35 15.44 -9.73
CA GLU A 136 5.63 16.16 -9.76
C GLU A 136 6.83 15.33 -9.29
N GLY A 137 6.62 14.19 -8.65
CA GLY A 137 7.68 13.29 -8.22
C GLY A 137 7.21 11.91 -7.78
N ALA A 138 8.15 11.11 -7.31
CA ALA A 138 7.91 9.80 -6.70
C ALA A 138 8.48 9.74 -5.27
N LEU A 139 7.88 8.90 -4.44
CA LEU A 139 8.35 8.58 -3.09
C LEU A 139 8.70 7.09 -3.02
N LEU A 140 9.93 6.78 -2.62
CA LEU A 140 10.32 5.45 -2.16
C LEU A 140 10.34 5.46 -0.63
N ILE A 141 9.44 4.67 -0.03
CA ILE A 141 9.39 4.39 1.41
C ILE A 141 10.18 3.11 1.65
N ASP A 142 11.19 3.24 2.50
CA ASP A 142 12.17 2.21 2.86
C ASP A 142 13.01 1.68 1.68
N THR A 143 14.11 1.01 2.03
CA THR A 143 15.17 0.60 1.11
C THR A 143 15.70 -0.81 1.36
N GLY A 144 15.03 -1.59 2.22
CA GLY A 144 15.39 -2.97 2.56
C GLY A 144 16.74 -3.15 3.25
N ALA A 145 17.10 -4.42 3.44
CA ALA A 145 18.15 -4.87 4.35
C ALA A 145 19.50 -5.13 3.68
N THR A 146 19.68 -4.76 2.40
CA THR A 146 20.92 -5.10 1.67
C THR A 146 21.44 -3.95 0.82
N ALA A 147 22.60 -3.44 1.21
CA ALA A 147 23.34 -2.41 0.49
C ALA A 147 23.84 -2.85 -0.89
N ASN A 148 24.30 -4.10 -1.03
CA ASN A 148 24.94 -4.59 -2.25
C ASN A 148 23.94 -4.79 -3.41
N ALA A 149 24.03 -3.94 -4.44
CA ALA A 149 23.20 -4.00 -5.63
C ALA A 149 23.28 -5.34 -6.39
N ALA A 150 24.41 -6.05 -6.34
CA ALA A 150 24.54 -7.38 -6.97
C ALA A 150 23.71 -8.48 -6.27
N HIS A 151 23.18 -8.19 -5.07
CA HIS A 151 22.31 -9.09 -4.32
C HIS A 151 20.89 -8.54 -4.19
N TYR A 152 20.73 -7.22 -4.10
CA TYR A 152 19.44 -6.53 -4.07
C TYR A 152 19.50 -5.26 -4.95
N PRO A 153 19.24 -5.37 -6.26
CA PRO A 153 19.36 -4.26 -7.23
C PRO A 153 18.16 -3.32 -7.16
N LEU A 154 17.95 -2.70 -5.99
CA LEU A 154 16.78 -1.85 -5.73
C LEU A 154 16.77 -0.61 -6.60
N ARG A 155 17.90 0.11 -6.74
CA ARG A 155 17.96 1.30 -7.60
C ARG A 155 17.65 0.96 -9.06
N GLU A 156 18.27 -0.08 -9.62
CA GLU A 156 18.03 -0.51 -11.00
C GLU A 156 16.55 -0.81 -11.23
N THR A 157 15.93 -1.51 -10.28
CA THR A 157 14.50 -1.85 -10.30
C THR A 157 13.62 -0.59 -10.25
N VAL A 158 13.90 0.34 -9.34
CA VAL A 158 13.18 1.61 -9.19
C VAL A 158 13.35 2.50 -10.42
N ASP A 159 14.57 2.60 -10.98
CA ASP A 159 14.83 3.36 -12.20
C ASP A 159 14.11 2.78 -13.42
N ALA A 160 14.02 1.45 -13.54
CA ALA A 160 13.23 0.80 -14.59
C ALA A 160 11.72 1.08 -14.47
N ILE A 161 11.17 1.09 -13.24
CA ILE A 161 9.77 1.44 -12.99
C ILE A 161 9.53 2.92 -13.32
N ILE A 162 10.35 3.83 -12.80
CA ILE A 162 10.25 5.27 -13.05
C ILE A 162 10.34 5.57 -14.55
N ALA A 163 11.27 4.93 -15.28
CA ALA A 163 11.42 5.12 -16.72
C ALA A 163 10.21 4.58 -17.52
N ARG A 164 9.58 3.49 -17.10
CA ARG A 164 8.34 2.98 -17.72
C ARG A 164 7.17 3.92 -17.43
N TRP A 165 7.00 4.32 -16.18
CA TRP A 165 5.92 5.19 -15.72
C TRP A 165 6.00 6.57 -16.37
N SER A 166 7.19 7.19 -16.41
CA SER A 166 7.39 8.52 -16.99
C SER A 166 7.02 8.57 -18.47
N ARG A 167 7.38 7.54 -19.25
CA ARG A 167 6.94 7.38 -20.66
C ARG A 167 5.42 7.26 -20.77
N ALA A 168 4.78 6.46 -19.92
CA ALA A 168 3.32 6.29 -19.94
C ALA A 168 2.57 7.60 -19.57
N ARG A 169 3.15 8.40 -18.67
CA ARG A 169 2.60 9.68 -18.22
C ARG A 169 3.04 10.90 -19.04
N GLY A 170 3.85 10.73 -20.10
CA GLY A 170 4.35 11.84 -20.91
C GLY A 170 5.29 12.80 -20.16
N ARG A 171 6.02 12.31 -19.15
CA ARG A 171 6.92 13.10 -18.30
C ARG A 171 8.38 12.82 -18.68
N SER A 172 9.15 13.89 -18.89
CA SER A 172 10.58 13.82 -19.25
C SER A 172 11.52 13.66 -18.05
N LYS A 173 11.06 14.04 -16.86
CA LYS A 173 11.78 13.93 -15.58
C LYS A 173 10.79 13.56 -14.47
N VAL A 174 11.23 12.73 -13.54
CA VAL A 174 10.50 12.39 -12.30
C VAL A 174 11.54 12.37 -11.17
N PRO A 175 11.60 13.42 -10.34
CA PRO A 175 12.37 13.42 -9.10
C PRO A 175 11.95 12.28 -8.17
N LEU A 176 12.89 11.78 -7.38
CA LEU A 176 12.63 10.74 -6.37
C LEU A 176 12.95 11.27 -4.98
N THR A 177 12.01 11.19 -4.05
CA THR A 177 12.30 11.30 -2.62
C THR A 177 12.45 9.89 -2.05
N VAL A 178 13.52 9.64 -1.30
CA VAL A 178 13.70 8.41 -0.52
C VAL A 178 13.53 8.75 0.96
N ALA A 179 12.53 8.15 1.57
CA ALA A 179 12.15 8.31 2.98
C ALA A 179 12.19 6.96 3.68
N LEU A 180 12.33 6.97 5.01
CA LEU A 180 12.38 5.76 5.82
C LEU A 180 11.27 5.82 6.88
N THR A 181 10.70 4.67 7.22
CA THR A 181 9.82 4.52 8.41
C THR A 181 10.63 4.62 9.70
N SER A 182 11.93 4.32 9.66
CA SER A 182 12.90 4.68 10.70
C SER A 182 14.32 4.81 10.13
N GLY A 183 15.08 5.81 10.59
CA GLY A 183 16.51 5.96 10.31
C GLY A 183 17.39 5.01 11.11
N GLU A 184 16.88 4.40 12.18
CA GLU A 184 17.57 3.41 13.02
C GLU A 184 17.44 1.98 12.46
N ASP A 185 16.35 1.70 11.76
CA ASP A 185 16.00 0.36 11.28
C ASP A 185 16.94 -0.15 10.17
N VAL A 186 17.89 -1.01 10.56
CA VAL A 186 18.83 -1.66 9.63
C VAL A 186 18.20 -2.77 8.77
N ALA A 187 16.99 -3.25 9.07
CA ALA A 187 16.24 -4.12 8.17
C ALA A 187 15.63 -3.33 6.99
N GLN A 188 15.43 -2.02 7.16
CA GLN A 188 14.77 -1.17 6.16
C GLN A 188 15.68 -0.15 5.46
N ASN A 189 16.86 0.18 6.00
CA ASN A 189 17.61 1.37 5.58
C ASN A 189 18.94 1.14 4.83
N GLN A 190 19.27 -0.09 4.44
CA GLN A 190 20.60 -0.45 3.91
C GLN A 190 20.73 -0.22 2.41
N GLY A 191 19.66 -0.43 1.63
CA GLY A 191 19.66 -0.15 0.19
C GLY A 191 19.81 1.34 -0.15
N LEU A 192 19.64 2.23 0.84
CA LEU A 192 19.78 3.69 0.71
C LEU A 192 21.10 4.12 0.04
N VAL A 193 22.19 3.40 0.27
CA VAL A 193 23.50 3.70 -0.34
C VAL A 193 23.47 3.65 -1.87
N GLN A 194 22.59 2.84 -2.46
CA GLN A 194 22.45 2.72 -3.93
C GLN A 194 21.95 4.02 -4.58
N PHE A 195 21.29 4.89 -3.80
CA PHE A 195 20.67 6.13 -4.27
C PHE A 195 21.56 7.37 -4.07
N ALA A 196 22.72 7.25 -3.42
CA ALA A 196 23.55 8.38 -3.02
C ALA A 196 24.08 9.23 -4.19
N ASP A 197 24.36 8.61 -5.35
CA ASP A 197 24.80 9.25 -6.59
C ASP A 197 23.67 9.45 -7.62
N ARG A 198 22.44 9.04 -7.30
CA ARG A 198 21.33 9.01 -8.27
C ARG A 198 20.84 10.43 -8.59
N PRO A 199 20.93 10.93 -9.83
CA PRO A 199 20.51 12.29 -10.18
C PRO A 199 19.02 12.56 -9.90
N GLY A 200 18.69 13.77 -9.46
CA GLY A 200 17.30 14.16 -9.17
C GLY A 200 16.69 13.38 -8.00
N THR A 201 17.50 13.02 -7.00
CA THR A 201 17.06 12.28 -5.81
C THR A 201 17.27 13.10 -4.54
N THR A 202 16.25 13.17 -3.70
CA THR A 202 16.32 13.72 -2.34
C THR A 202 16.26 12.57 -1.35
N ILE A 203 17.28 12.43 -0.51
CA ILE A 203 17.26 11.47 0.61
C ILE A 203 16.88 12.24 1.88
N VAL A 204 15.83 11.80 2.58
CA VAL A 204 15.47 12.35 3.88
C VAL A 204 16.60 12.03 4.89
N PRO A 205 17.16 13.01 5.61
CA PRO A 205 18.25 12.76 6.54
C PRO A 205 17.82 11.88 7.72
N LYS A 206 18.59 10.81 8.02
CA LYS A 206 18.35 9.92 9.18
C LYS A 206 18.32 10.62 10.55
N PRO A 207 19.16 11.64 10.87
CA PRO A 207 19.15 12.23 12.20
C PRO A 207 17.80 12.90 12.52
N LEU A 208 17.16 12.46 13.61
CA LEU A 208 15.78 12.82 14.00
C LEU A 208 15.43 14.31 13.82
N ALA A 209 16.25 15.23 14.31
CA ALA A 209 15.97 16.68 14.19
C ALA A 209 16.04 17.20 12.74
N ALA A 210 16.83 16.56 11.86
CA ALA A 210 16.89 16.89 10.44
C ALA A 210 15.75 16.22 9.66
N MET A 211 15.39 14.98 10.01
CA MET A 211 14.20 14.29 9.52
C MET A 211 12.91 15.10 9.80
N GLN A 212 12.73 15.54 11.05
CA GLN A 212 11.59 16.37 11.47
C GLN A 212 11.46 17.64 10.61
N ARG A 213 12.57 18.37 10.39
CA ARG A 213 12.58 19.55 9.52
C ARG A 213 12.23 19.22 8.06
N ALA A 214 12.68 18.07 7.54
CA ALA A 214 12.37 17.65 6.18
C ALA A 214 10.88 17.33 5.97
N TYR A 215 10.18 16.85 7.00
CA TYR A 215 8.73 16.60 6.96
C TYR A 215 7.86 17.78 7.44
N GLY A 216 8.45 18.87 7.93
CA GLY A 216 7.71 19.99 8.54
C GLY A 216 7.18 19.71 9.95
N LEU A 217 7.67 18.68 10.64
CA LEU A 217 7.26 18.32 12.00
C LEU A 217 7.87 19.28 13.03
N THR A 218 7.04 20.12 13.65
CA THR A 218 7.48 21.12 14.64
C THR A 218 7.30 20.70 16.10
N ASN A 219 6.31 19.84 16.40
CA ASN A 219 5.86 19.54 17.76
C ASN A 219 6.00 18.04 18.13
N TRP A 220 7.12 17.40 17.77
CA TRP A 220 7.32 15.95 17.94
C TRP A 220 7.03 15.43 19.36
N PRO A 221 6.31 14.29 19.54
CA PRO A 221 5.71 13.42 18.51
C PRO A 221 4.24 13.77 18.20
N ALA A 222 3.80 14.99 18.46
CA ALA A 222 2.46 15.48 18.09
C ALA A 222 2.44 16.18 16.72
N GLY A 223 1.25 16.23 16.11
CA GLY A 223 1.03 16.76 14.77
C GLY A 223 1.37 15.77 13.65
N THR A 224 1.18 16.19 12.40
CA THR A 224 1.54 15.44 11.19
C THR A 224 2.41 16.30 10.27
N GLY A 225 3.39 15.67 9.63
CA GLY A 225 4.20 16.23 8.56
C GLY A 225 3.61 15.89 7.19
N ARG A 226 4.19 16.41 6.11
CA ARG A 226 3.69 16.17 4.74
C ARG A 226 4.80 16.03 3.70
N LEU A 227 4.54 15.20 2.69
CA LEU A 227 5.30 15.11 1.45
C LEU A 227 4.31 15.24 0.29
N ASP A 228 4.38 16.35 -0.46
CA ASP A 228 3.57 16.54 -1.67
C ASP A 228 4.31 15.98 -2.89
N LEU A 229 3.70 15.03 -3.58
CA LEU A 229 4.23 14.45 -4.82
C LEU A 229 3.64 15.12 -6.07
N GLY A 230 2.99 16.27 -5.93
CA GLY A 230 2.24 16.97 -6.97
C GLY A 230 0.77 16.57 -6.93
N GLY A 231 0.06 16.92 -5.85
CA GLY A 231 -1.36 16.65 -5.64
C GLY A 231 -1.68 15.33 -4.93
N ARG A 232 -0.74 14.38 -4.92
CA ARG A 232 -0.77 13.23 -3.99
C ARG A 232 0.02 13.59 -2.75
N VAL A 233 -0.67 14.06 -1.72
CA VAL A 233 -0.06 14.49 -0.46
C VAL A 233 -0.02 13.32 0.50
N ILE A 234 1.18 12.85 0.82
CA ILE A 234 1.43 11.81 1.81
C ILE A 234 1.58 12.48 3.18
N GLU A 235 0.79 12.06 4.16
CA GLU A 235 0.92 12.55 5.55
C GLU A 235 1.92 11.69 6.32
N VAL A 236 2.71 12.33 7.18
CA VAL A 236 3.77 11.69 7.97
C VAL A 236 3.43 11.79 9.45
N ILE A 237 3.09 10.66 10.06
CA ILE A 237 2.60 10.57 11.44
C ILE A 237 3.77 10.12 12.33
N PRO A 238 4.19 10.88 13.35
CA PRO A 238 5.16 10.42 14.34
C PRO A 238 4.64 9.21 15.11
N THR A 239 5.38 8.10 15.01
CA THR A 239 5.09 6.85 15.70
C THR A 239 6.35 6.25 16.34
N PRO A 240 7.00 6.94 17.29
CA PRO A 240 8.07 6.36 18.09
C PRO A 240 7.57 5.16 18.92
N GLY A 241 8.42 4.17 19.16
CA GLY A 241 8.07 3.00 19.96
C GLY A 241 8.98 1.81 19.70
N THR A 242 8.90 1.21 18.51
CA THR A 242 9.89 0.24 18.02
C THR A 242 11.27 0.91 17.89
N HIS A 243 11.29 2.07 17.21
CA HIS A 243 12.46 2.95 17.04
C HIS A 243 12.12 4.35 17.55
N ARG A 244 13.09 5.14 18.01
CA ARG A 244 12.80 6.47 18.61
C ARG A 244 12.43 7.55 17.58
N ASP A 245 12.76 7.30 16.31
CA ASP A 245 12.51 8.18 15.16
C ASP A 245 11.40 7.64 14.26
N GLY A 246 10.67 6.60 14.70
CA GLY A 246 9.65 5.92 13.91
C GLY A 246 8.56 6.85 13.39
N VAL A 247 8.22 6.70 12.11
CA VAL A 247 7.11 7.39 11.45
C VAL A 247 6.26 6.41 10.62
N THR A 248 4.96 6.68 10.55
CA THR A 248 4.02 6.01 9.66
C THR A 248 3.63 6.97 8.54
N PHE A 249 3.64 6.51 7.29
CA PHE A 249 3.18 7.30 6.15
C PHE A 249 1.74 6.94 5.80
N TYR A 250 0.88 7.95 5.65
CA TYR A 250 -0.50 7.77 5.19
C TYR A 250 -0.65 8.27 3.75
N ASP A 251 -1.14 7.40 2.87
CA ASP A 251 -1.50 7.72 1.49
C ASP A 251 -3.03 7.80 1.34
N PRO A 252 -3.61 9.01 1.20
CA PRO A 252 -5.06 9.19 1.04
C PRO A 252 -5.58 8.78 -0.35
N TYR A 253 -4.71 8.43 -1.31
CA TYR A 253 -5.15 7.90 -2.60
C TYR A 253 -5.54 6.43 -2.51
N CYS A 254 -4.80 5.61 -1.75
CA CYS A 254 -5.10 4.18 -1.58
C CYS A 254 -5.72 3.83 -0.21
N ASP A 255 -5.88 4.80 0.68
CA ASP A 255 -6.18 4.66 2.11
C ASP A 255 -5.20 3.71 2.82
N PHE A 256 -3.90 3.85 2.53
CA PHE A 256 -2.85 2.97 3.08
C PHE A 256 -2.04 3.65 4.20
N LEU A 257 -1.76 2.89 5.26
CA LEU A 257 -0.77 3.23 6.27
C LEU A 257 0.48 2.36 6.08
N PHE A 258 1.60 2.97 5.71
CA PHE A 258 2.91 2.30 5.66
C PHE A 258 3.57 2.42 7.04
N THR A 259 3.51 1.35 7.81
CA THR A 259 3.81 1.32 9.25
C THR A 259 5.21 0.82 9.60
N GLY A 260 5.98 0.34 8.62
CA GLY A 260 7.31 -0.23 8.84
C GLY A 260 7.29 -1.29 9.94
N ASP A 261 8.26 -1.22 10.85
CA ASP A 261 8.39 -2.15 11.98
C ASP A 261 7.60 -1.72 13.25
N LEU A 262 6.71 -0.73 13.16
CA LEU A 262 5.75 -0.41 14.24
C LEU A 262 4.63 -1.46 14.31
N LEU A 263 4.02 -1.76 13.17
CA LEU A 263 2.97 -2.76 13.01
C LEU A 263 3.20 -3.48 11.69
N PHE A 264 3.36 -4.80 11.76
CA PHE A 264 3.55 -5.70 10.64
C PHE A 264 3.19 -7.12 11.10
N PRO A 265 2.92 -8.07 10.18
CA PRO A 265 2.63 -9.44 10.55
C PRO A 265 3.92 -10.19 10.95
N GLY A 266 4.46 -9.88 12.14
CA GLY A 266 5.69 -10.49 12.66
C GLY A 266 6.01 -10.16 14.11
N LYS A 267 7.30 -10.24 14.47
CA LYS A 267 7.82 -10.05 15.83
C LYS A 267 8.21 -8.60 16.06
N ILE A 268 7.33 -7.83 16.69
CA ILE A 268 7.53 -6.41 16.96
C ILE A 268 8.38 -6.27 18.24
N ASN A 269 9.59 -5.72 18.09
CA ASN A 269 10.46 -5.38 19.21
C ASN A 269 10.13 -3.98 19.72
N ILE A 270 9.71 -3.85 20.98
CA ILE A 270 9.35 -2.57 21.58
C ILE A 270 10.61 -1.97 22.22
N GLY A 271 11.10 -0.86 21.65
CA GLY A 271 12.23 -0.10 22.17
C GLY A 271 11.85 0.83 23.34
N ASN A 272 10.64 1.37 23.32
CA ASN A 272 10.03 2.14 24.42
C ASN A 272 8.51 1.87 24.45
N ASP A 273 8.02 1.27 25.53
CA ASP A 273 6.61 0.87 25.65
C ASP A 273 5.63 2.02 25.90
N GLY A 274 6.08 3.10 26.55
CA GLY A 274 5.32 4.33 26.73
C GLY A 274 5.08 5.02 25.40
N ASP A 275 6.12 5.19 24.60
CA ASP A 275 6.04 5.76 23.25
C ASP A 275 5.21 4.85 22.32
N PHE A 276 5.44 3.53 22.35
CA PHE A 276 4.71 2.56 21.53
C PHE A 276 3.20 2.60 21.81
N VAL A 277 2.77 2.61 23.08
CA VAL A 277 1.36 2.79 23.45
C VAL A 277 0.83 4.15 22.96
N ALA A 278 1.54 5.25 23.19
CA ALA A 278 1.11 6.59 22.79
C ALA A 278 1.01 6.75 21.26
N SER A 279 1.85 6.04 20.50
CA SER A 279 1.82 5.99 19.03
C SER A 279 0.66 5.18 18.50
N LEU A 280 0.30 4.07 19.15
CA LEU A 280 -0.89 3.29 18.80
C LEU A 280 -2.20 4.03 19.14
N GLU A 281 -2.23 4.79 20.24
CA GLU A 281 -3.34 5.71 20.55
C GLU A 281 -3.49 6.81 19.49
N ARG A 282 -2.36 7.34 18.99
CA ARG A 282 -2.33 8.32 17.90
C ARG A 282 -2.84 7.74 16.58
N LEU A 283 -2.38 6.56 16.19
CA LEU A 283 -2.86 5.87 14.99
C LEU A 283 -4.33 5.48 15.10
N GLN A 284 -4.81 5.04 16.27
CA GLN A 284 -6.23 4.73 16.48
C GLN A 284 -7.10 5.99 16.33
N THR A 285 -6.65 7.12 16.88
CA THR A 285 -7.32 8.42 16.72
C THR A 285 -7.32 8.85 15.25
N PHE A 286 -6.17 8.72 14.56
CA PHE A 286 -6.03 9.06 13.15
C PHE A 286 -6.94 8.21 12.25
N ALA A 287 -6.92 6.89 12.41
CA ALA A 287 -7.74 5.93 11.63
C ALA A 287 -9.24 5.99 11.96
N SER A 288 -9.63 6.68 13.04
CA SER A 288 -11.02 6.99 13.36
C SER A 288 -11.51 8.29 12.69
N ALA A 289 -10.59 9.13 12.19
CA ALA A 289 -10.87 10.40 11.50
C ALA A 289 -10.60 10.34 9.99
N HIS A 290 -9.83 9.35 9.52
CA HIS A 290 -9.45 9.16 8.11
C HIS A 290 -9.77 7.72 7.68
N PRO A 291 -10.20 7.48 6.43
CA PRO A 291 -10.39 6.13 5.93
C PRO A 291 -9.05 5.38 5.92
N VAL A 292 -9.07 4.11 6.33
CA VAL A 292 -7.91 3.22 6.25
C VAL A 292 -8.38 1.89 5.69
N LYS A 293 -7.87 1.55 4.50
CA LYS A 293 -8.09 0.25 3.86
C LYS A 293 -7.15 -0.80 4.44
N TRP A 294 -5.84 -0.55 4.40
CA TRP A 294 -4.82 -1.50 4.86
C TRP A 294 -3.67 -0.81 5.60
N LEU A 295 -3.12 -1.52 6.59
CA LEU A 295 -1.78 -1.30 7.11
C LEU A 295 -0.82 -2.21 6.34
N LEU A 296 0.32 -1.65 5.92
CA LEU A 296 1.36 -2.31 5.14
C LEU A 296 2.70 -2.14 5.87
N GLY A 297 3.16 -3.22 6.50
CA GLY A 297 4.31 -3.22 7.40
C GLY A 297 5.66 -3.45 6.72
N GLY A 298 6.71 -3.55 7.52
CA GLY A 298 8.09 -3.69 7.04
C GLY A 298 8.44 -5.06 6.44
N HIS A 299 7.89 -6.15 6.98
CA HIS A 299 8.12 -7.54 6.51
C HIS A 299 7.01 -8.48 6.99
N VAL A 300 7.10 -9.76 6.61
CA VAL A 300 6.23 -10.83 7.12
C VAL A 300 7.07 -11.91 7.79
N GLU A 301 6.70 -12.26 9.02
CA GLU A 301 7.29 -13.35 9.79
C GLU A 301 6.24 -14.31 10.36
N MET A 302 5.00 -13.84 10.58
CA MET A 302 3.89 -14.70 10.95
C MET A 302 3.55 -15.67 9.81
N MET A 303 3.09 -16.86 10.19
CA MET A 303 2.50 -17.82 9.28
C MET A 303 1.01 -17.51 9.09
N PHE A 304 0.36 -18.12 8.09
CA PHE A 304 -1.11 -18.10 7.98
C PHE A 304 -1.81 -18.75 9.19
N VAL A 305 -1.09 -19.55 9.98
CA VAL A 305 -1.56 -20.19 11.21
C VAL A 305 -1.42 -19.20 12.38
N PRO A 306 -2.53 -18.81 13.05
CA PRO A 306 -2.51 -17.82 14.13
C PRO A 306 -1.48 -18.10 15.23
N GLY A 307 -0.72 -17.08 15.62
CA GLY A 307 0.29 -17.17 16.68
C GLY A 307 1.55 -17.97 16.32
N LYS A 308 1.67 -18.51 15.10
CA LYS A 308 2.88 -19.17 14.61
C LYS A 308 3.66 -18.22 13.73
N TYR A 309 4.99 -18.25 13.86
CA TYR A 309 5.91 -17.41 13.11
C TYR A 309 7.16 -18.19 12.73
N TYR A 310 7.85 -17.71 11.70
CA TYR A 310 9.13 -18.26 11.27
C TYR A 310 10.25 -17.93 12.25
N PRO A 311 11.17 -18.87 12.53
CA PRO A 311 12.36 -18.56 13.29
C PRO A 311 13.23 -17.55 12.53
N ARG A 312 14.02 -16.77 13.27
CA ARG A 312 15.03 -15.89 12.69
C ARG A 312 15.98 -16.68 11.78
N PHE A 313 16.44 -16.06 10.70
CA PHE A 313 17.26 -16.66 9.64
C PHE A 313 16.58 -17.74 8.77
N ALA A 314 15.25 -17.94 8.89
CA ALA A 314 14.52 -18.79 7.95
C ALA A 314 14.59 -18.23 6.51
N THR A 315 15.23 -18.99 5.61
CA THR A 315 15.37 -18.66 4.17
C THR A 315 14.28 -19.27 3.29
N TYR A 316 13.34 -20.01 3.90
CA TYR A 316 12.18 -20.61 3.24
C TYR A 316 10.93 -20.39 4.08
N LYS A 317 10.00 -19.59 3.55
CA LYS A 317 8.80 -19.11 4.25
C LYS A 317 7.50 -19.34 3.44
N PRO A 318 7.19 -20.57 2.98
CA PRO A 318 6.08 -20.81 2.03
C PRO A 318 4.67 -20.57 2.58
N TYR A 319 4.52 -20.39 3.90
CA TYR A 319 3.26 -20.34 4.64
C TYR A 319 3.07 -19.00 5.37
N GLU A 320 3.67 -17.92 4.88
CA GLU A 320 3.51 -16.56 5.41
C GLU A 320 2.04 -16.12 5.51
N ARG A 321 1.79 -15.20 6.44
CA ARG A 321 0.58 -14.38 6.49
C ARG A 321 0.52 -13.48 5.24
N VAL A 322 -0.66 -12.92 4.96
CA VAL A 322 -0.78 -11.83 3.99
C VAL A 322 -0.07 -10.57 4.52
N LEU A 323 0.34 -9.66 3.63
CA LEU A 323 0.96 -8.38 4.02
C LEU A 323 -0.12 -7.41 4.52
N GLU A 324 -1.30 -7.48 3.91
CA GLU A 324 -2.43 -6.59 4.12
C GLU A 324 -3.09 -6.85 5.47
N MET A 325 -2.96 -5.90 6.40
CA MET A 325 -3.61 -5.94 7.71
C MET A 325 -4.78 -4.95 7.75
N THR A 326 -5.88 -5.29 8.42
CA THR A 326 -7.04 -4.39 8.57
C THR A 326 -6.81 -3.34 9.67
N PRO A 327 -7.48 -2.16 9.62
CA PRO A 327 -7.34 -1.13 10.65
C PRO A 327 -7.69 -1.59 12.08
N ASP A 328 -8.53 -2.61 12.24
CA ASP A 328 -8.86 -3.21 13.55
C ASP A 328 -7.62 -3.67 14.33
N LEU A 329 -6.54 -4.02 13.61
CA LEU A 329 -5.28 -4.45 14.21
C LEU A 329 -4.65 -3.37 15.09
N ILE A 330 -4.87 -2.07 14.79
CA ILE A 330 -4.39 -0.97 15.65
C ILE A 330 -5.02 -1.09 17.04
N GLY A 331 -6.31 -1.41 17.12
CA GLY A 331 -7.02 -1.59 18.37
C GLY A 331 -6.62 -2.84 19.15
N ASP A 332 -6.30 -3.95 18.46
CA ASP A 332 -5.76 -5.14 19.12
C ASP A 332 -4.33 -4.89 19.63
N ALA A 333 -3.45 -4.35 18.79
CA ALA A 333 -2.10 -3.97 19.16
C ALA A 333 -2.07 -3.01 20.35
N LEU A 334 -2.92 -1.99 20.38
CA LEU A 334 -3.01 -1.06 21.51
C LEU A 334 -3.43 -1.77 22.82
N ARG A 335 -4.40 -2.69 22.75
CA ARG A 335 -4.85 -3.46 23.93
C ARG A 335 -3.69 -4.26 24.53
N HIS A 336 -2.88 -4.89 23.69
CA HIS A 336 -1.81 -5.78 24.12
C HIS A 336 -0.48 -5.06 24.39
N ALA A 337 -0.25 -3.90 23.77
CA ALA A 337 0.80 -2.95 24.16
C ALA A 337 0.61 -2.47 25.60
N ARG A 338 -0.63 -2.11 25.98
CA ARG A 338 -0.98 -1.76 27.37
C ARG A 338 -0.84 -2.94 28.34
N GLU A 339 -1.01 -4.18 27.86
CA GLU A 339 -0.83 -5.39 28.68
C GLU A 339 0.64 -5.68 28.98
N VAL A 340 1.55 -5.54 28.00
CA VAL A 340 3.00 -5.79 28.18
C VAL A 340 3.76 -4.62 28.80
N ARG A 341 3.17 -3.42 28.84
CA ARG A 341 3.80 -2.20 29.38
C ARG A 341 4.30 -2.41 30.81
N GLY A 342 5.56 -2.04 31.07
CA GLY A 342 6.24 -2.20 32.35
C GLY A 342 6.64 -3.64 32.68
N LYS A 343 6.64 -4.55 31.70
CA LYS A 343 6.96 -5.98 31.89
C LYS A 343 7.95 -6.46 30.84
N ASP A 344 9.03 -7.10 31.29
CA ASP A 344 9.97 -7.81 30.43
C ASP A 344 9.34 -9.14 30.01
N MET A 345 8.67 -9.16 28.85
CA MET A 345 7.95 -10.35 28.36
C MET A 345 7.78 -10.40 26.83
N MET A 346 7.56 -11.62 26.34
CA MET A 346 7.05 -11.88 25.00
C MET A 346 5.55 -12.26 25.06
N LEU A 347 4.72 -11.61 24.26
CA LEU A 347 3.28 -11.89 24.14
C LEU A 347 2.91 -12.24 22.69
N ILE A 348 2.46 -13.49 22.49
CA ILE A 348 2.01 -13.98 21.18
C ILE A 348 0.57 -13.54 20.93
N ARG A 349 0.26 -13.11 19.69
CA ARG A 349 -1.08 -12.77 19.20
C ARG A 349 -1.33 -13.50 17.86
N PRO A 350 -2.58 -13.56 17.35
CA PRO A 350 -2.87 -14.20 16.06
C PRO A 350 -2.01 -13.69 14.91
N ASP A 351 -1.84 -12.37 14.82
CA ASP A 351 -1.24 -11.67 13.67
C ASP A 351 0.11 -10.99 13.96
N PHE A 352 0.59 -11.01 15.20
CA PHE A 352 1.88 -10.43 15.60
C PHE A 352 2.39 -11.05 16.90
N VAL A 353 3.62 -10.71 17.30
CA VAL A 353 4.17 -11.04 18.61
C VAL A 353 4.87 -9.81 19.17
N LEU A 354 4.52 -9.39 20.39
CA LEU A 354 5.21 -8.28 21.07
C LEU A 354 6.38 -8.80 21.90
N PHE A 355 7.53 -8.15 21.78
CA PHE A 355 8.71 -8.35 22.61
C PHE A 355 8.98 -7.05 23.35
N ASN A 356 8.64 -6.99 24.65
CA ASN A 356 8.93 -5.84 25.50
C ASN A 356 10.04 -6.19 26.50
N GLY A 357 11.09 -5.37 26.58
CA GLY A 357 12.20 -5.58 27.53
C GLY A 357 13.02 -6.88 27.35
N VAL A 358 12.77 -7.66 26.29
CA VAL A 358 13.35 -9.00 26.08
C VAL A 358 14.10 -9.12 24.74
N SER A 359 14.99 -10.09 24.66
CA SER A 359 15.72 -10.42 23.42
C SER A 359 14.76 -10.81 22.27
N PRO A 360 15.04 -10.45 21.01
CA PRO A 360 14.32 -10.98 19.83
C PRO A 360 14.35 -12.52 19.67
N ASP A 361 15.22 -13.22 20.41
CA ASP A 361 15.27 -14.69 20.48
C ASP A 361 14.50 -15.27 21.69
N GLN A 362 13.81 -14.44 22.49
CA GLN A 362 13.04 -14.86 23.65
C GLN A 362 12.02 -15.94 23.27
N ARG A 363 11.81 -16.90 24.19
CA ARG A 363 10.79 -17.94 24.07
C ARG A 363 9.83 -17.86 25.25
N THR A 364 8.60 -18.30 25.05
CA THR A 364 7.61 -18.47 26.12
C THR A 364 7.01 -19.87 26.05
N PRO A 365 6.76 -20.54 27.20
CA PRO A 365 5.89 -21.71 27.25
C PRO A 365 4.40 -21.31 27.26
N VAL A 366 4.08 -20.04 27.48
CA VAL A 366 2.70 -19.54 27.62
C VAL A 366 2.07 -19.36 26.23
N TRP A 367 1.09 -20.20 25.91
CA TRP A 367 0.29 -20.02 24.71
C TRP A 367 -0.91 -19.08 25.01
N PRO A 368 -1.17 -18.06 24.17
CA PRO A 368 -2.22 -17.07 24.43
C PRO A 368 -3.63 -17.69 24.40
N GLU A 369 -4.48 -17.24 25.32
CA GLU A 369 -5.88 -17.63 25.41
C GLU A 369 -6.65 -17.25 24.13
N GLY A 370 -7.59 -18.09 23.71
CA GLY A 370 -8.41 -17.89 22.52
C GLY A 370 -7.70 -18.13 21.17
N VAL A 371 -6.37 -18.29 21.14
CA VAL A 371 -5.62 -18.58 19.91
C VAL A 371 -5.50 -20.11 19.73
N PRO A 372 -5.95 -20.70 18.61
CA PRO A 372 -5.78 -22.14 18.38
C PRO A 372 -4.31 -22.56 18.30
N ASN A 373 -3.88 -23.49 19.16
CA ASN A 373 -2.52 -24.04 19.13
C ASN A 373 -2.37 -25.12 18.03
N ILE A 374 -2.49 -24.71 16.77
CA ILE A 374 -2.42 -25.59 15.61
C ILE A 374 -0.95 -25.83 15.23
N ASN A 375 -0.58 -27.08 14.96
CA ASN A 375 0.71 -27.41 14.36
C ASN A 375 0.72 -26.95 12.89
N PRO A 376 1.62 -26.01 12.49
CA PRO A 376 1.70 -25.61 11.10
C PRO A 376 2.23 -26.76 10.24
N PRO A 377 1.95 -26.78 8.92
CA PRO A 377 2.59 -27.72 8.01
C PRO A 377 4.11 -27.53 8.08
N ARG A 378 4.86 -28.61 8.22
CA ARG A 378 6.32 -28.53 8.22
C ARG A 378 6.80 -28.31 6.79
N PRO A 379 7.43 -27.15 6.45
CA PRO A 379 8.24 -27.09 5.25
C PRO A 379 9.38 -28.11 5.38
N PHE A 380 9.56 -28.91 4.33
CA PHE A 380 10.44 -30.10 4.30
C PHE A 380 11.90 -29.80 4.64
#